data_AF-A0A5B7GUC0-F1
#
_entry.id   AF-A0A5B7GUC0-F1
#
_cell.length_a   1.000
_cell.length_b   1.000
_cell.length_c   1.000
_cell.angle_alpha   90.00
_cell.angle_beta   90.00
_cell.angle_gamma   90.00
#
_symmetry.space_group_name_H-M   'P 1'
#
loop_
_entity.id
_entity.type
_entity.pdbx_description
1 polymer ?
#
loop_
_entity_poly.entity_id
_entity_poly.type
_entity_poly.pdbx_seq_one_letter_code
_entity_poly.pdbx_strand_id
1 'polypeptide(L)'
;MPHSKYHPQFPGLLSLRNGPDGLRGSGPIVHLMEMIVFYLKTCLAFVVPEDRLFGVRLPNGTWNGIFGLIQEQVSEKDHKRSYWSLLSRYSSVAAALSLTPPDIVLQKVDMSGVPLITSPERFRLFDTGEWVLSGFRSIAHKRPTPEADILGFIKPFTMQVSL
;
A
#
# COMPACT_ATOMS: atom_id res chain seq x y z
N MET A 1 27.47 -3.25 -11.57
CA MET A 1 26.86 -2.37 -10.56
C MET A 1 25.59 -3.05 -10.05
N PRO A 2 25.46 -3.38 -8.77
CA PRO A 2 24.25 -4.02 -8.26
C PRO A 2 23.11 -3.00 -8.26
N HIS A 3 22.02 -3.31 -8.95
CA HIS A 3 20.78 -2.52 -8.91
C HIS A 3 20.24 -2.55 -7.48
N SER A 4 20.50 -1.48 -6.73
CA SER A 4 19.79 -1.17 -5.50
C SER A 4 18.29 -1.21 -5.79
N LYS A 5 17.61 -2.25 -5.31
CA LYS A 5 16.16 -2.39 -5.40
C LYS A 5 15.54 -1.17 -4.73
N TYR A 6 15.02 -0.25 -5.54
CA TYR A 6 14.27 0.91 -5.06
C TYR A 6 13.05 0.38 -4.31
N HIS A 7 13.11 0.40 -2.97
CA HIS A 7 11.93 0.26 -2.16
C HIS A 7 11.27 1.65 -2.08
N PRO A 8 10.03 1.83 -2.58
CA PRO A 8 9.29 3.06 -2.39
C PRO A 8 8.89 3.15 -0.91
N GLN A 9 9.81 3.52 -0.05
CA GLN A 9 9.47 4.08 1.24
C GLN A 9 9.02 5.51 0.94
N PHE A 10 7.78 5.87 1.26
CA PHE A 10 7.43 7.28 1.39
C PHE A 10 8.29 7.84 2.52
N PRO A 11 9.37 8.59 2.23
CA PRO A 11 10.33 8.92 3.27
C PRO A 11 9.62 9.76 4.33
N GLY A 12 9.54 9.23 5.54
CA GLY A 12 9.04 9.93 6.72
C GLY A 12 7.59 9.67 7.14
N LEU A 13 6.73 9.01 6.33
CA LEU A 13 5.32 8.78 6.73
C LEU A 13 5.10 7.46 7.48
N LEU A 14 5.70 6.38 6.99
CA LEU A 14 5.62 5.04 7.56
C LEU A 14 6.98 4.35 7.39
N SER A 15 7.53 3.88 8.49
CA SER A 15 8.69 2.98 8.51
C SER A 15 8.26 1.67 9.16
N LEU A 16 8.47 0.56 8.46
CA LEU A 16 8.23 -0.78 8.99
C LEU A 16 9.58 -1.46 9.18
N ARG A 17 9.81 -2.04 10.36
CA ARG A 17 11.03 -2.76 10.70
C ARG A 17 10.65 -4.07 11.39
N ASN A 18 11.38 -5.14 11.06
CA ASN A 18 11.25 -6.40 11.77
C ASN A 18 11.95 -6.28 13.13
N GLY A 19 11.23 -6.58 14.20
CA GLY A 19 11.75 -6.71 15.56
C GLY A 19 11.62 -8.14 16.09
N PRO A 20 12.15 -8.43 17.29
CA PRO A 20 12.05 -9.75 17.92
C PRO A 20 10.60 -10.17 18.18
N ASP A 21 9.72 -9.21 18.44
CA ASP A 21 8.28 -9.45 18.72
C ASP A 21 7.39 -9.34 17.46
N GLY A 22 7.99 -9.30 16.27
CA GLY A 22 7.29 -9.11 15.00
C GLY A 22 7.47 -7.73 14.37
N LEU A 23 6.57 -7.37 13.47
CA LEU A 23 6.68 -6.17 12.65
C LEU A 23 6.33 -4.91 13.46
N ARG A 24 7.29 -3.99 13.61
CA ARG A 24 7.12 -2.71 14.28
C ARG A 24 6.99 -1.58 13.25
N GLY A 25 5.94 -0.77 13.39
CA GLY A 25 5.77 0.45 12.64
C GLY A 25 6.26 1.68 13.40
N SER A 26 6.75 2.68 12.68
CA SER A 26 6.97 4.03 13.20
C SER A 26 6.65 5.09 12.14
N GLY A 27 6.45 6.34 12.59
CA GLY A 27 6.14 7.48 11.74
C GLY A 27 4.76 8.11 12.05
N PRO A 28 4.46 9.27 11.45
CA PRO A 28 3.24 10.02 11.71
C PRO A 28 1.95 9.21 11.49
N ILE A 29 1.90 8.34 10.47
CA ILE A 29 0.69 7.54 10.21
C ILE A 29 0.51 6.47 11.29
N VAL A 30 1.60 5.84 11.76
CA VAL A 30 1.51 4.85 12.84
C VAL A 30 0.96 5.50 14.10
N HIS A 31 1.44 6.70 14.42
CA HIS A 31 0.96 7.44 15.58
C HIS A 31 -0.52 7.82 15.46
N LEU A 32 -0.96 8.24 14.27
CA LEU A 32 -2.38 8.49 14.01
C LEU A 32 -3.23 7.22 14.16
N MET A 33 -2.73 6.08 13.66
CA MET A 33 -3.41 4.80 13.82
C MET A 33 -3.49 4.36 15.28
N GLU A 34 -2.42 4.56 16.07
CA GLU A 34 -2.40 4.32 17.51
C GLU A 34 -3.50 5.13 18.22
N MET A 35 -3.67 6.42 17.88
CA MET A 35 -4.76 7.24 18.42
C MET A 35 -6.15 6.70 18.04
N ILE A 36 -6.33 6.31 16.78
CA ILE A 36 -7.62 5.75 16.31
C ILE A 36 -7.93 4.46 17.04
N VAL A 37 -6.98 3.53 17.15
CA VAL A 37 -7.25 2.24 17.81
C VAL A 37 -7.42 2.38 19.31
N PHE A 38 -6.74 3.34 19.94
CA PHE A 38 -6.98 3.72 21.32
C PHE A 38 -8.42 4.22 21.53
N TYR A 39 -8.88 5.13 20.67
CA TYR A 39 -10.24 5.67 20.76
C TYR A 39 -11.32 4.61 20.49
N LEU A 40 -11.09 3.77 19.47
CA LEU A 40 -12.01 2.69 19.10
C LEU A 40 -11.92 1.46 20.00
N LYS A 41 -10.98 1.42 20.95
CA LYS A 41 -10.69 0.27 21.82
C LYS A 41 -10.48 -1.03 21.02
N THR A 42 -9.72 -0.94 19.94
CA THR A 42 -9.39 -2.09 19.07
C THR A 42 -7.89 -2.36 19.06
N CYS A 43 -7.49 -3.50 18.50
CA CYS A 43 -6.09 -3.88 18.34
C CYS A 43 -5.62 -3.60 16.92
N LEU A 44 -4.35 -3.18 16.77
CA LEU A 44 -3.70 -2.98 15.48
C LEU A 44 -2.62 -4.03 15.26
N ALA A 45 -2.65 -4.70 14.11
CA ALA A 45 -1.58 -5.57 13.64
C ALA A 45 -1.15 -5.13 12.24
N PHE A 46 0.15 -5.00 12.02
CA PHE A 46 0.71 -4.64 10.72
C PHE A 46 0.93 -5.90 9.86
N VAL A 47 0.45 -5.84 8.63
CA VAL A 47 0.62 -6.90 7.63
C VAL A 47 1.26 -6.28 6.39
N VAL A 48 2.26 -6.96 5.83
CA VAL A 48 2.94 -6.54 4.60
C VAL A 48 2.65 -7.59 3.53
N PRO A 49 2.09 -7.21 2.37
CA PRO A 49 1.86 -8.17 1.29
C PRO A 49 3.21 -8.71 0.79
N GLU A 50 3.21 -9.98 0.39
CA GLU A 50 4.43 -10.68 -0.05
C GLU A 50 5.11 -9.99 -1.24
N ASP A 51 4.30 -9.51 -2.19
CA ASP A 51 4.76 -8.79 -3.38
C ASP A 51 5.20 -7.34 -3.09
N ARG A 52 4.89 -6.80 -1.89
CA ARG A 52 5.14 -5.41 -1.47
C ARG A 52 4.57 -4.38 -2.46
N LEU A 53 3.46 -4.69 -3.11
CA LEU A 53 2.77 -3.79 -4.03
C LEU A 53 1.56 -3.15 -3.36
N PHE A 54 1.18 -1.94 -3.80
CA PHE A 54 -0.10 -1.33 -3.39
C PHE A 54 -1.29 -2.11 -3.95
N GLY A 55 -1.15 -2.60 -5.18
CA GLY A 55 -2.15 -3.40 -5.86
C GLY A 55 -2.51 -2.85 -7.24
N VAL A 56 -2.54 -3.76 -8.21
CA VAL A 56 -2.94 -3.59 -9.59
C VAL A 56 -4.02 -4.62 -9.88
N ARG A 57 -5.03 -4.20 -10.65
CA ARG A 57 -6.05 -5.12 -11.11
C ARG A 57 -5.47 -6.03 -12.19
N LEU A 58 -5.54 -7.33 -11.94
CA LEU A 58 -5.12 -8.35 -12.87
C LEU A 58 -6.20 -8.56 -13.95
N PRO A 59 -5.87 -9.16 -15.12
CA PRO A 59 -6.83 -9.38 -16.19
C PRO A 59 -8.03 -10.25 -15.81
N ASN A 60 -7.88 -11.12 -14.81
CA ASN A 60 -8.96 -11.93 -14.23
C ASN A 60 -9.92 -11.11 -13.34
N GLY A 61 -9.64 -9.83 -13.11
CA GLY A 61 -10.43 -8.93 -12.27
C GLY A 61 -10.05 -8.90 -10.80
N THR A 62 -9.13 -9.76 -10.33
CA THR A 62 -8.64 -9.75 -8.94
C THR A 62 -7.57 -8.68 -8.74
N TRP A 63 -7.30 -8.33 -7.48
CA TRP A 63 -6.22 -7.40 -7.14
C TRP A 63 -5.05 -8.15 -6.49
N ASN A 64 -3.82 -7.68 -6.74
CA ASN A 64 -2.64 -8.07 -5.95
C ASN A 64 -2.31 -7.02 -4.88
N GLY A 65 -1.19 -7.20 -4.18
CA GLY A 65 -0.73 -6.26 -3.16
C GLY A 65 -1.72 -6.04 -2.02
N ILE A 66 -1.70 -4.82 -1.48
CA ILE A 66 -2.58 -4.40 -0.37
C ILE A 66 -4.06 -4.52 -0.78
N PHE A 67 -4.44 -4.13 -2.00
CA PHE A 67 -5.82 -4.25 -2.46
C PHE A 67 -6.29 -5.71 -2.56
N GLY A 68 -5.40 -6.65 -2.90
CA GLY A 68 -5.71 -8.08 -2.86
C GLY A 68 -6.07 -8.56 -1.44
N LEU A 69 -5.25 -8.19 -0.45
CA LEU A 69 -5.50 -8.54 0.96
C LEU A 69 -6.83 -7.98 1.50
N ILE A 70 -7.26 -6.80 1.01
CA ILE A 70 -8.54 -6.20 1.39
C ILE A 70 -9.71 -6.88 0.68
N GLN A 71 -9.59 -7.15 -0.63
CA GLN A 71 -10.66 -7.75 -1.42
C GLN A 71 -11.07 -9.14 -0.88
N GLU A 72 -10.10 -9.93 -0.42
CA GLU A 72 -10.35 -11.25 0.16
C GLU A 72 -11.09 -11.22 1.50
N GLN A 73 -10.97 -10.13 2.29
CA GLN A 73 -11.82 -9.91 3.47
C GLN A 73 -13.27 -9.66 3.05
N VAL A 74 -13.48 -8.76 2.09
CA VAL A 74 -14.83 -8.32 1.66
C VAL A 74 -15.61 -9.52 1.14
N SER A 75 -15.01 -10.33 0.27
CA SER A 75 -15.66 -11.52 -0.28
C SER A 75 -16.09 -12.52 0.80
N GLU A 76 -15.29 -12.72 1.85
CA GLU A 76 -15.65 -13.62 2.94
C GLU A 76 -16.75 -13.02 3.84
N LYS A 77 -16.68 -11.72 4.16
CA LYS A 77 -17.73 -11.05 4.94
C LYS A 77 -19.06 -11.06 4.21
N ASP A 78 -19.07 -10.86 2.89
CA ASP A 78 -20.27 -10.94 2.07
C ASP A 78 -20.81 -12.37 2.00
N HIS A 79 -19.93 -13.37 1.87
CA HIS A 79 -20.32 -14.77 1.90
C HIS A 79 -20.94 -15.15 3.25
N LYS A 80 -20.30 -14.77 4.37
CA LYS A 80 -20.82 -15.00 5.72
C LYS A 80 -22.11 -14.23 5.97
N ARG A 81 -22.22 -12.97 5.56
CA ARG A 81 -23.44 -12.16 5.71
C ARG A 81 -24.61 -12.78 4.94
N SER A 82 -24.36 -13.26 3.73
CA SER A 82 -25.34 -14.01 2.93
C SER A 82 -25.75 -15.31 3.64
N TYR A 83 -24.79 -16.11 4.12
CA TYR A 83 -25.03 -17.37 4.83
C TYR A 83 -25.82 -17.15 6.13
N TRP A 84 -25.46 -16.15 6.94
CA TRP A 84 -26.18 -15.78 8.16
C TRP A 84 -27.60 -15.24 7.87
N SER A 85 -27.80 -14.52 6.76
CA SER A 85 -29.14 -14.06 6.35
C SER A 85 -30.06 -15.20 5.91
N LEU A 86 -29.49 -16.31 5.44
CA LEU A 86 -30.21 -17.53 5.08
C LEU A 86 -30.46 -18.39 6.32
N LEU A 87 -29.47 -18.53 7.21
CA LEU A 87 -29.61 -19.26 8.47
C LEU A 87 -30.54 -18.58 9.48
N SER A 88 -30.62 -17.24 9.49
CA SER A 88 -31.58 -16.53 10.34
C SER A 88 -33.03 -16.76 9.93
N ARG A 89 -33.29 -17.29 8.71
CA ARG A 89 -34.61 -17.75 8.27
C ARG A 89 -34.88 -19.22 8.64
N TYR A 90 -33.85 -19.97 9.00
CA TYR A 90 -33.93 -21.38 9.41
C TYR A 90 -33.30 -21.54 10.79
N SER A 91 -33.92 -20.92 11.80
CA SER A 91 -33.65 -21.18 13.21
C SER A 91 -33.91 -22.66 13.51
N SER A 92 -32.85 -23.47 13.63
CA SER A 92 -32.67 -24.56 14.63
C SER A 92 -31.43 -25.45 14.43
N VAL A 93 -30.66 -25.38 13.33
CA VAL A 93 -29.65 -26.46 13.04
C VAL A 93 -28.21 -25.99 12.77
N ALA A 94 -27.89 -24.71 12.78
CA ALA A 94 -26.55 -24.23 12.38
C ALA A 94 -25.48 -24.28 13.49
N ALA A 95 -25.50 -25.31 14.34
CA ALA A 95 -24.37 -25.65 15.20
C ALA A 95 -23.60 -26.81 14.55
N ALA A 96 -22.89 -26.53 13.46
CA ALA A 96 -22.00 -27.53 12.87
C ALA A 96 -20.89 -26.87 12.06
N LEU A 97 -19.68 -26.93 12.63
CA LEU A 97 -18.40 -27.12 11.94
C LEU A 97 -17.98 -26.03 10.93
N SER A 98 -17.11 -25.13 11.38
CA SER A 98 -16.12 -24.51 10.50
C SER A 98 -14.75 -25.13 10.81
N LEU A 99 -14.47 -26.26 10.16
CA LEU A 99 -13.13 -26.82 10.02
C LEU A 99 -12.57 -26.27 8.70
N THR A 100 -11.66 -25.30 8.75
CA THR A 100 -10.79 -25.01 7.60
C THR A 100 -9.33 -25.34 7.97
N PRO A 101 -8.60 -26.06 7.09
CA PRO A 101 -7.25 -26.52 7.35
C PRO A 101 -6.23 -25.37 7.37
N PRO A 102 -5.05 -25.56 8.00
CA PRO A 102 -4.05 -24.52 8.18
C PRO A 102 -3.06 -24.51 7.01
N ASP A 103 -3.49 -24.14 5.81
CA ASP A 103 -2.57 -24.01 4.68
C ASP A 103 -2.72 -22.66 3.99
N ILE A 104 -1.64 -21.87 4.09
CA ILE A 104 -1.44 -20.50 3.59
C ILE A 104 -2.52 -19.53 4.09
N VAL A 105 -2.35 -19.06 5.34
CA VAL A 105 -3.13 -17.92 5.85
C VAL A 105 -2.69 -16.67 5.09
N LEU A 106 -3.31 -16.41 3.94
CA LEU A 106 -3.33 -15.09 3.35
C LEU A 106 -3.92 -14.18 4.44
N GLN A 107 -3.07 -13.35 5.02
CA GLN A 107 -3.45 -12.57 6.19
C GLN A 107 -4.33 -11.43 5.71
N LYS A 108 -5.62 -11.72 5.68
CA LYS A 108 -6.68 -10.84 5.22
C LYS A 108 -6.73 -9.59 6.11
N VAL A 109 -6.81 -8.40 5.52
CA VAL A 109 -6.72 -7.12 6.27
C VAL A 109 -8.00 -6.29 6.15
N ASP A 110 -8.38 -5.62 7.24
CA ASP A 110 -9.60 -4.80 7.28
C ASP A 110 -9.41 -3.37 6.74
N MET A 111 -8.16 -2.88 6.68
CA MET A 111 -7.85 -1.52 6.24
C MET A 111 -6.42 -1.39 5.73
N SER A 112 -6.16 -0.30 5.01
CA SER A 112 -4.82 0.12 4.59
C SER A 112 -4.38 1.35 5.38
N GLY A 113 -3.22 1.27 6.03
CA GLY A 113 -2.56 2.39 6.71
C GLY A 113 -1.50 3.10 5.88
N VAL A 114 -1.49 2.92 4.56
CA VAL A 114 -0.57 3.65 3.67
C VAL A 114 -1.32 4.68 2.84
N PRO A 115 -0.66 5.80 2.44
CA PRO A 115 -1.22 6.72 1.47
C PRO A 115 -1.50 5.98 0.16
N LEU A 116 -2.78 5.90 -0.21
CA LEU A 116 -3.21 5.28 -1.45
C LEU A 116 -3.61 6.36 -2.45
N ILE A 117 -3.07 6.24 -3.66
CA ILE A 117 -3.61 7.00 -4.79
C ILE A 117 -4.96 6.38 -5.12
N THR A 118 -6.02 7.12 -4.88
CA THR A 118 -7.36 6.70 -5.23
C THR A 118 -7.63 6.97 -6.71
N SER A 119 -8.11 5.97 -7.44
CA SER A 119 -8.63 6.12 -8.80
C SER A 119 -10.15 5.87 -8.78
N PRO A 120 -10.92 6.35 -9.78
CA PRO A 120 -12.35 6.06 -9.87
C PRO A 120 -12.68 4.56 -9.84
N GLU A 121 -11.78 3.72 -10.37
CA GLU A 121 -11.91 2.27 -10.31
C GLU A 121 -11.78 1.73 -8.88
N ARG A 122 -10.78 2.22 -8.12
CA ARG A 122 -10.57 1.82 -6.72
C ARG A 122 -11.72 2.30 -5.83
N PHE A 123 -12.23 3.50 -6.06
CA PHE A 123 -13.38 4.06 -5.35
C PHE A 123 -14.66 3.23 -5.45
N ARG A 124 -14.85 2.50 -6.54
CA ARG A 124 -16.05 1.66 -6.73
C ARG A 124 -15.98 0.33 -5.99
N LEU A 125 -14.78 -0.09 -5.60
CA LEU A 125 -14.52 -1.43 -5.05
C LEU A 125 -14.15 -1.40 -3.57
N PHE A 126 -13.66 -0.27 -3.08
CA PHE A 126 -13.19 -0.12 -1.71
C PHE A 126 -13.83 1.09 -1.06
N ASP A 127 -14.35 0.90 0.15
CA ASP A 127 -14.81 1.99 0.99
C ASP A 127 -13.60 2.78 1.50
N THR A 128 -13.42 3.98 0.98
CA THR A 128 -12.38 4.90 1.44
C THR A 128 -12.97 5.83 2.48
N GLY A 129 -12.25 6.06 3.58
CA GLY A 129 -12.59 7.12 4.53
C GLY A 129 -12.42 8.52 3.92
N GLU A 130 -12.72 9.53 4.73
CA GLU A 130 -12.48 10.93 4.37
C GLU A 130 -11.00 11.21 4.08
N TRP A 131 -10.76 12.17 3.20
CA TRP A 131 -9.42 12.52 2.77
C TRP A 131 -8.67 13.25 3.89
N VAL A 132 -7.75 12.53 4.54
CA VAL A 132 -6.88 13.12 5.56
C VAL A 132 -5.78 13.99 4.92
N LEU A 133 -5.33 13.62 3.71
CA LEU A 133 -4.29 14.33 2.97
C LEU A 133 -4.68 14.45 1.50
N SER A 134 -4.87 15.67 1.02
CA SER A 134 -4.97 15.99 -0.41
C SER A 134 -3.61 16.48 -0.92
N GLY A 135 -2.92 15.63 -1.67
CA GLY A 135 -1.60 15.94 -2.23
C GLY A 135 -1.69 16.38 -3.69
N PHE A 136 -0.89 17.38 -4.07
CA PHE A 136 -0.63 17.68 -5.48
C PHE A 136 0.48 16.78 -6.02
N ARG A 137 0.36 16.34 -7.27
CA ARG A 137 1.48 15.71 -7.98
C ARG A 137 2.49 16.80 -8.30
N SER A 138 3.72 16.65 -7.81
CA SER A 138 4.84 17.52 -8.18
C SER A 138 5.93 16.72 -8.89
N ILE A 139 6.65 17.38 -9.78
CA ILE A 139 7.83 16.80 -10.43
C ILE A 139 9.05 17.27 -9.64
N ALA A 140 9.67 16.36 -8.90
CA ALA A 140 10.97 16.61 -8.29
C ALA A 140 12.05 16.38 -9.34
N HIS A 141 12.90 17.38 -9.58
CA HIS A 141 14.08 17.25 -10.42
C HIS A 141 15.28 17.80 -9.65
N LYS A 142 16.47 17.23 -9.89
CA LYS A 142 17.71 17.80 -9.36
C LYS A 142 17.89 19.16 -10.03
N ARG A 143 17.96 20.22 -9.23
CA ARG A 143 18.30 21.55 -9.75
C ARG A 143 19.67 21.46 -10.43
N PRO A 144 19.81 21.90 -11.70
CA PRO A 144 21.11 21.91 -12.35
C PRO A 144 22.05 22.82 -11.55
N THR A 145 23.24 22.32 -11.23
CA THR A 145 24.29 23.13 -10.62
C THR A 145 25.10 23.71 -11.76
N PRO A 146 25.22 25.05 -11.88
CA PRO A 146 26.08 25.64 -12.90
C PRO A 146 27.52 25.23 -12.61
N GLU A 147 28.15 24.55 -13.57
CA GLU A 147 29.57 24.22 -13.54
C GLU A 147 30.30 25.14 -14.52
N ALA A 148 31.43 25.70 -14.09
CA ALA A 148 32.25 26.54 -14.95
C ALA A 148 32.91 25.67 -16.03
N ASP A 149 32.49 25.83 -17.29
CA ASP A 149 33.12 25.19 -18.44
C ASP A 149 34.14 26.15 -19.07
N ILE A 150 35.37 26.12 -18.57
CA ILE A 150 36.48 26.92 -19.13
C ILE A 150 36.80 26.54 -20.58
N LEU A 151 36.49 25.32 -21.02
CA LEU A 151 36.65 24.90 -22.42
C LEU A 151 35.52 25.43 -23.31
N GLY A 152 34.42 25.88 -22.71
CA GLY A 152 33.31 26.55 -23.39
C GLY A 152 33.76 27.76 -24.21
N PHE A 153 34.83 28.45 -23.78
CA PHE A 153 35.42 29.56 -24.53
C PHE A 153 36.10 29.15 -25.84
N ILE A 154 36.64 27.93 -25.93
CA ILE A 154 37.40 27.46 -27.10
C ILE A 154 36.50 26.77 -28.11
N LYS A 155 35.40 26.13 -27.66
CA LYS A 155 34.44 25.39 -28.50
C LYS A 155 33.96 26.12 -29.78
N PRO A 156 33.67 27.44 -29.80
CA PRO A 156 33.21 28.11 -31.01
C PRO A 156 34.33 28.42 -32.03
N PHE A 157 35.61 28.38 -31.61
CA PHE A 157 36.73 28.59 -32.51
C PHE A 157 37.11 27.24 -33.12
N THR A 158 36.47 26.88 -34.23
CA THR A 158 36.91 25.75 -35.05
C THR A 158 38.36 25.98 -35.44
N MET A 159 39.23 24.98 -35.20
CA MET A 159 40.65 24.97 -35.59
C MET A 159 40.82 24.87 -37.11
N GLN A 160 40.12 25.69 -37.90
CA GLN A 160 40.46 25.94 -39.29
C GLN A 160 41.51 27.05 -39.34
N VAL A 161 42.70 26.74 -38.82
CA VAL A 161 43.92 27.45 -39.23
C VAL A 161 44.53 26.58 -40.31
N SER A 162 44.12 26.78 -41.56
CA SER A 162 44.80 26.22 -42.72
C SER A 162 46.18 26.87 -42.83
N LEU A 163 47.23 26.06 -42.64
CA LEU A 163 48.63 26.41 -42.91
C LEU A 163 48.88 26.58 -44.41
#